data_AF-A0A1H6WL35-F1
#
_entry.id   AF-A0A1H6WL35-F1
#
_cell.length_a   1.000
_cell.length_b   1.000
_cell.length_c   1.000
_cell.angle_alpha   90.00
_cell.angle_beta   90.00
_cell.angle_gamma   90.00
#
_symmetry.space_group_name_H-M   'P 1'
#
loop_
_entity.id
_entity.type
_entity.pdbx_description
1 polymer ?
#
loop_
_entity_poly.entity_id
_entity_poly.type
_entity_poly.pdbx_seq_one_letter_code
_entity_poly.pdbx_strand_id
1 'polypeptide(L)'
;MNILNYIRFKVFSIGLLYSISLLLILFSCSKKEPQPVISFSIEYGKEGMVIFKVNSSNAENFYWDLGDGHFNEIESPTHIYSKNGTYNVSVTAKGKGGEITVTQQVIVKNILGSVMFWMNSKGESDIAVSIDNFGFIGNIEDVNSQEPECGNGFATTFSQLSEGEHTYKAKEIYGANPKEWAGTVIITGGLCLKKQLTY
;
A
#
# COMPACT_ATOMS: atom_id res chain seq x y z
N MET A 1 5.27 -32.59 -77.61
CA MET A 1 5.91 -31.88 -76.47
C MET A 1 7.35 -32.40 -76.38
N ASN A 2 8.35 -31.60 -76.76
CA ASN A 2 9.74 -32.07 -76.89
C ASN A 2 10.35 -32.45 -75.53
N ILE A 3 11.10 -33.56 -75.49
CA ILE A 3 11.80 -34.07 -74.32
C ILE A 3 12.68 -32.98 -73.67
N LEU A 4 13.31 -32.11 -74.47
CA LEU A 4 14.07 -30.96 -73.97
C LEU A 4 13.22 -29.97 -73.15
N ASN A 5 11.97 -29.71 -73.54
CA ASN A 5 11.09 -28.79 -72.82
C ASN A 5 10.58 -29.41 -71.51
N TYR A 6 10.37 -30.73 -71.49
CA TYR A 6 10.03 -31.47 -70.27
C TYR A 6 11.16 -31.44 -69.24
N ILE A 7 12.41 -31.63 -69.68
CA ILE A 7 13.59 -31.56 -68.81
C ILE A 7 13.79 -30.15 -68.27
N ARG A 8 13.68 -29.11 -69.12
CA ARG A 8 13.78 -27.71 -68.68
C ARG A 8 12.71 -27.32 -67.66
N PHE A 9 11.47 -27.75 -67.88
CA PHE A 9 10.38 -27.52 -66.93
C PHE A 9 10.64 -28.21 -65.59
N LYS A 10 11.06 -29.49 -65.60
CA LYS A 10 11.42 -30.23 -64.38
C LYS A 10 12.55 -29.57 -63.60
N VAL A 11 13.64 -29.18 -64.27
CA VAL A 11 14.79 -28.51 -63.64
C VAL A 11 14.39 -27.17 -63.03
N PHE A 12 13.56 -26.39 -63.73
CA PHE A 12 13.02 -25.12 -63.21
C PHE A 12 12.14 -25.32 -61.97
N SER A 13 11.23 -26.31 -62.01
CA SER A 13 10.37 -26.64 -60.87
C SER A 13 11.13 -27.18 -59.66
N ILE A 14 12.20 -27.97 -59.87
CA ILE A 14 13.07 -28.45 -58.78
C ILE A 14 13.84 -27.29 -58.16
N GLY A 15 14.39 -26.38 -58.98
CA GLY A 15 15.07 -25.18 -58.50
C GLY A 15 14.14 -24.24 -57.71
N LEU A 16 12.88 -24.11 -58.13
CA LEU A 16 11.85 -23.34 -57.42
C LEU A 16 11.46 -23.97 -56.07
N LEU A 17 11.42 -25.31 -55.98
CA LEU A 17 11.13 -26.02 -54.74
C LEU A 17 12.28 -25.90 -53.71
N TYR A 18 13.53 -25.96 -54.17
CA TYR A 18 14.68 -25.73 -53.28
C TYR A 18 14.77 -24.29 -52.79
N SER A 19 14.45 -23.30 -53.63
CA SER A 19 14.44 -21.90 -53.22
C SER A 19 13.31 -21.58 -52.24
N ILE A 20 12.11 -22.15 -52.43
CA ILE A 20 10.99 -22.04 -51.48
C ILE A 20 11.32 -22.74 -50.16
N SER A 21 11.90 -23.95 -50.18
CA SER A 21 12.37 -24.62 -48.96
C SER A 21 13.45 -23.82 -48.24
N LEU A 22 14.41 -23.22 -48.95
CA LEU A 22 15.45 -22.38 -48.35
C LEU A 22 14.86 -21.08 -47.77
N LEU A 23 13.87 -20.48 -48.44
CA LEU A 23 13.12 -19.32 -47.92
C LEU A 23 12.34 -19.69 -46.66
N LEU A 24 11.65 -20.85 -46.64
CA LEU A 24 10.90 -21.35 -45.48
C LEU A 24 11.83 -21.68 -44.30
N ILE A 25 13.05 -22.16 -44.54
CA ILE A 25 14.08 -22.36 -43.50
C ILE A 25 14.58 -21.01 -42.95
N LEU A 26 14.69 -19.96 -43.78
CA LEU A 26 15.07 -18.62 -43.35
C LEU A 26 13.94 -17.89 -42.57
N PHE A 27 12.67 -18.25 -42.79
CA PHE A 27 11.53 -17.71 -42.03
C PHE A 27 11.20 -18.49 -40.75
N SER A 28 11.76 -19.69 -40.54
CA SER A 28 11.39 -20.58 -39.42
C SER A 28 12.19 -20.38 -38.12
N CYS A 29 12.89 -19.25 -37.92
CA CYS A 29 13.64 -19.01 -36.69
C CYS A 29 13.32 -17.65 -36.05
N SER A 30 12.11 -17.48 -35.52
CA SER A 30 11.89 -16.50 -34.46
C SER A 30 12.42 -17.10 -33.15
N LYS A 31 13.60 -16.66 -32.70
CA LYS A 31 14.09 -17.03 -31.36
C LYS A 31 13.02 -16.60 -30.34
N LYS A 32 12.40 -17.55 -29.65
CA LYS A 32 11.46 -17.23 -28.57
C LYS A 32 12.24 -16.61 -27.42
N GLU A 33 12.01 -15.34 -27.17
CA GLU A 33 12.65 -14.61 -26.07
C GLU A 33 12.22 -15.25 -24.73
N PRO A 34 13.14 -15.39 -23.77
CA PRO A 34 12.80 -15.98 -22.48
C PRO A 34 11.82 -15.07 -21.73
N GLN A 35 10.80 -15.68 -21.13
CA GLN A 35 9.85 -14.97 -20.26
C GLN A 35 10.59 -14.36 -19.06
N PRO A 36 10.16 -13.21 -18.55
CA PRO A 36 10.66 -12.68 -17.30
C PRO A 36 10.41 -13.65 -16.15
N VAL A 37 11.36 -13.73 -15.22
CA VAL A 37 11.18 -14.39 -13.92
C VAL A 37 11.33 -13.30 -12.88
N ILE A 38 10.43 -13.26 -11.89
CA ILE A 38 10.46 -12.29 -10.81
C ILE A 38 10.04 -12.91 -9.49
N SER A 39 10.70 -12.47 -8.43
CA SER A 39 10.21 -12.50 -7.06
C SER A 39 10.59 -11.19 -6.37
N PHE A 40 9.94 -10.88 -5.26
CA PHE A 40 10.37 -9.78 -4.42
C PHE A 40 10.40 -10.19 -2.95
N SER A 41 11.17 -9.44 -2.18
CA SER A 41 11.25 -9.57 -0.73
C SER A 41 11.07 -8.20 -0.09
N ILE A 42 10.78 -8.21 1.21
CA ILE A 42 10.35 -7.04 1.96
C ILE A 42 11.32 -6.81 3.11
N GLU A 43 11.75 -5.57 3.27
CA GLU A 43 12.44 -5.11 4.47
C GLU A 43 11.60 -3.98 5.11
N TYR A 44 11.33 -4.11 6.41
CA TYR A 44 10.54 -3.14 7.15
C TYR A 44 11.43 -2.08 7.76
N GLY A 45 11.13 -0.82 7.47
CA GLY A 45 11.68 0.34 8.16
C GLY A 45 10.81 0.76 9.36
N LYS A 46 11.01 1.99 9.81
CA LYS A 46 10.20 2.60 10.88
C LYS A 46 8.98 3.31 10.29
N GLU A 47 7.96 3.52 11.13
CA GLU A 47 6.83 4.41 10.80
C GLU A 47 6.16 4.08 9.45
N GLY A 48 5.91 2.79 9.20
CA GLY A 48 5.22 2.34 7.99
C GLY A 48 6.09 2.26 6.74
N MET A 49 7.39 2.54 6.85
CA MET A 49 8.33 2.37 5.75
C MET A 49 8.49 0.90 5.38
N VAL A 50 8.38 0.61 4.09
CA VAL A 50 8.58 -0.71 3.49
C VAL A 50 9.49 -0.55 2.28
N ILE A 51 10.58 -1.33 2.27
CA ILE A 51 11.54 -1.38 1.17
C ILE A 51 11.31 -2.69 0.41
N PHE A 52 11.05 -2.57 -0.88
CA PHE A 52 10.85 -3.72 -1.77
C PHE A 52 12.16 -4.04 -2.49
N LYS A 53 12.59 -5.30 -2.43
CA LYS A 53 13.79 -5.78 -3.14
C LYS A 53 13.40 -6.81 -4.18
N VAL A 54 13.64 -6.50 -5.44
CA VAL A 54 13.36 -7.40 -6.56
C VAL A 54 14.53 -8.34 -6.80
N ASN A 55 14.19 -9.58 -7.13
CA ASN A 55 15.09 -10.51 -7.79
C ASN A 55 14.45 -10.91 -9.12
N SER A 56 15.08 -10.58 -10.25
CA SER A 56 14.50 -10.85 -11.56
C SER A 56 15.53 -11.28 -12.61
N SER A 57 15.03 -11.90 -13.68
CA SER A 57 15.80 -12.20 -14.89
C SER A 57 14.92 -11.99 -16.13
N ASN A 58 15.52 -11.52 -17.23
CA ASN A 58 14.82 -11.19 -18.49
C ASN A 58 13.71 -10.13 -18.34
N ALA A 59 13.75 -9.32 -17.28
CA ALA A 59 12.89 -8.16 -17.09
C ALA A 59 13.65 -6.87 -17.46
N GLU A 60 12.95 -5.93 -18.10
CA GLU A 60 13.44 -4.63 -18.52
C GLU A 60 12.67 -3.48 -17.83
N ASN A 61 11.40 -3.71 -17.48
CA ASN A 61 10.56 -2.74 -16.81
C ASN A 61 9.76 -3.37 -15.67
N PHE A 62 9.41 -2.55 -14.68
CA PHE A 62 8.64 -2.95 -13.50
C PHE A 62 7.46 -1.99 -13.31
N TYR A 63 6.34 -2.53 -12.88
CA TYR A 63 5.17 -1.75 -12.48
C TYR A 63 4.62 -2.31 -11.19
N TRP A 64 4.54 -1.47 -10.17
CA TRP A 64 4.07 -1.81 -8.84
C TRP A 64 2.68 -1.24 -8.61
N ASP A 65 1.81 -2.06 -8.06
CA ASP A 65 0.63 -1.63 -7.30
C ASP A 65 0.90 -1.98 -5.84
N LEU A 66 0.97 -0.96 -4.99
CA LEU A 66 1.31 -1.11 -3.57
C LEU A 66 0.10 -1.46 -2.70
N GLY A 67 -1.09 -1.63 -3.30
CA GLY A 67 -2.30 -2.06 -2.61
C GLY A 67 -2.95 -0.99 -1.72
N ASP A 68 -2.39 0.22 -1.68
CA ASP A 68 -2.92 1.39 -0.97
C ASP A 68 -3.40 2.51 -1.91
N GLY A 69 -3.47 2.22 -3.22
CA GLY A 69 -3.81 3.16 -4.27
C GLY A 69 -2.60 3.88 -4.89
N HIS A 70 -1.38 3.63 -4.41
CA HIS A 70 -0.16 4.14 -5.03
C HIS A 70 0.50 3.12 -5.96
N PHE A 71 1.15 3.65 -7.00
CA PHE A 71 1.86 2.88 -8.01
C PHE A 71 3.30 3.37 -8.16
N ASN A 72 4.20 2.50 -8.62
CA ASN A 72 5.61 2.84 -8.86
C ASN A 72 6.17 2.10 -10.08
N GLU A 73 7.17 2.68 -10.75
CA GLU A 73 7.86 2.06 -11.89
C GLU A 73 9.34 1.75 -11.63
N ILE A 74 9.83 2.12 -10.44
CA ILE A 74 11.19 1.82 -9.99
C ILE A 74 11.29 0.32 -9.72
N GLU A 75 12.41 -0.31 -10.09
CA GLU A 75 12.63 -1.74 -9.89
C GLU A 75 12.47 -2.15 -8.42
N SER A 76 13.15 -1.47 -7.51
CA SER A 76 13.10 -1.72 -6.06
C SER A 76 12.71 -0.44 -5.31
N PRO A 77 11.41 -0.10 -5.22
CA PRO A 77 10.95 1.12 -4.59
C PRO A 77 10.98 1.03 -3.05
N THR A 78 11.06 2.19 -2.42
CA THR A 78 10.73 2.37 -1.00
C THR A 78 9.40 3.10 -0.91
N HIS A 79 8.49 2.61 -0.07
CA HIS A 79 7.19 3.22 0.17
C HIS A 79 6.93 3.44 1.65
N ILE A 80 6.15 4.46 2.00
CA ILE A 80 5.73 4.73 3.37
C ILE A 80 4.20 4.63 3.42
N TYR A 81 3.71 3.60 4.09
CA TYR A 81 2.29 3.42 4.32
C TYR A 81 1.81 4.34 5.44
N SER A 82 0.68 4.99 5.22
CA SER A 82 0.11 5.91 6.21
C SER A 82 -0.68 5.20 7.32
N LYS A 83 -1.04 3.93 7.15
CA LYS A 83 -1.88 3.16 8.09
C LYS A 83 -1.33 1.75 8.29
N ASN A 84 -1.53 1.19 9.48
CA ASN A 84 -1.29 -0.24 9.67
C ASN A 84 -2.36 -1.03 8.90
N GLY A 85 -1.99 -2.21 8.42
CA GLY A 85 -2.89 -3.02 7.61
C GLY A 85 -2.21 -4.13 6.84
N THR A 86 -3.03 -4.90 6.11
CA THR A 86 -2.55 -5.88 5.14
C THR A 86 -2.84 -5.37 3.74
N TYR A 87 -1.81 -5.26 2.93
CA TYR A 87 -1.85 -4.72 1.57
C TYR A 87 -1.55 -5.83 0.57
N ASN A 88 -2.36 -5.92 -0.50
CA ASN A 88 -2.09 -6.83 -1.61
C ASN A 88 -1.15 -6.12 -2.60
N VAL A 89 0.16 -6.29 -2.41
CA VAL A 89 1.18 -5.66 -3.26
C VAL A 89 1.43 -6.54 -4.47
N SER A 90 1.43 -5.95 -5.66
CA SER A 90 1.78 -6.64 -6.90
C SER A 90 2.91 -5.94 -7.64
N VAL A 91 3.77 -6.73 -8.26
CA VAL A 91 4.79 -6.26 -9.21
C VAL A 91 4.60 -6.98 -10.53
N THR A 92 4.53 -6.21 -11.61
CA THR A 92 4.51 -6.69 -12.98
C THR A 92 5.87 -6.43 -13.61
N ALA A 93 6.59 -7.49 -13.97
CA ALA A 93 7.83 -7.40 -14.72
C ALA A 93 7.55 -7.60 -16.21
N LYS A 94 8.08 -6.71 -17.04
CA LYS A 94 7.98 -6.79 -18.51
C LYS A 94 9.36 -6.95 -19.12
N GLY A 95 9.46 -7.78 -20.15
CA GLY A 95 10.66 -7.92 -20.95
C GLY A 95 10.33 -8.44 -22.34
N LYS A 96 11.35 -8.73 -23.15
CA LYS A 96 11.17 -9.15 -24.55
C LYS A 96 10.34 -10.42 -24.73
N GLY A 97 10.36 -11.32 -23.73
CA GLY A 97 9.60 -12.57 -23.74
C GLY A 97 8.15 -12.45 -23.29
N GLY A 98 7.70 -11.27 -22.86
CA GLY A 98 6.35 -11.03 -22.35
C GLY A 98 6.34 -10.30 -21.01
N GLU A 99 5.27 -10.51 -20.23
CA GLU A 99 5.11 -9.95 -18.90
C GLU A 99 4.61 -11.00 -17.90
N ILE A 100 4.98 -10.83 -16.64
CA ILE A 100 4.55 -11.66 -15.51
C ILE A 100 4.24 -10.78 -14.32
N THR A 101 3.22 -11.14 -13.55
CA THR A 101 2.81 -10.44 -12.33
C THR A 101 2.90 -11.37 -11.13
N VAL A 102 3.48 -10.89 -10.04
CA VAL A 102 3.52 -11.58 -8.75
C VAL A 102 2.84 -10.70 -7.70
N THR A 103 1.97 -11.30 -6.90
CA THR A 103 1.24 -10.63 -5.81
C THR A 103 1.58 -11.28 -4.47
N GLN A 104 1.83 -10.46 -3.45
CA GLN A 104 2.07 -10.90 -2.08
C GLN A 104 1.30 -10.02 -1.09
N GLN A 105 0.82 -10.62 0.00
CA GLN A 105 0.31 -9.87 1.15
C GLN A 105 1.47 -9.29 1.97
N VAL A 106 1.43 -7.98 2.17
CA VAL A 106 2.39 -7.22 2.99
C VAL A 106 1.68 -6.71 4.22
N ILE A 107 2.21 -7.03 5.39
CA ILE A 107 1.60 -6.66 6.67
C ILE A 107 2.40 -5.50 7.26
N VAL A 108 1.81 -4.32 7.21
CA VAL A 108 2.38 -3.09 7.79
C VAL A 108 1.91 -2.95 9.23
N LYS A 109 2.87 -2.77 10.14
CA LYS A 109 2.66 -2.60 11.58
C LYS A 109 3.53 -1.47 12.12
N ASN A 110 3.31 -1.13 13.38
CA ASN A 110 4.12 -0.19 14.16
C ASN A 110 4.03 1.28 13.68
N ILE A 111 3.02 1.63 12.90
CA ILE A 111 2.61 3.02 12.76
C ILE A 111 1.82 3.37 14.02
N LEU A 112 2.13 4.53 14.61
CA LEU A 112 1.46 5.02 15.80
C LEU A 112 0.18 5.74 15.42
N GLY A 113 -0.85 5.60 16.25
CA GLY A 113 -2.12 6.30 16.09
C GLY A 113 -2.25 7.48 17.04
N SER A 114 -3.42 8.10 17.02
CA SER A 114 -3.82 9.12 17.97
C SER A 114 -5.27 8.96 18.38
N VAL A 115 -5.63 9.59 19.49
CA VAL A 115 -7.02 9.78 19.88
C VAL A 115 -7.24 11.22 20.32
N MET A 116 -8.33 11.81 19.85
CA MET A 116 -8.81 13.09 20.33
C MET A 116 -10.05 12.89 21.20
N PHE A 117 -10.09 13.56 22.34
CA PHE A 117 -11.26 13.62 23.21
C PHE A 117 -11.99 14.93 22.97
N TRP A 118 -13.31 14.86 22.81
CA TRP A 118 -14.16 16.01 22.56
C TRP A 118 -15.51 15.86 23.27
N MET A 119 -16.26 16.94 23.44
CA MET A 119 -17.59 16.91 24.03
C MET A 119 -18.51 17.97 23.41
N ASN A 120 -19.81 17.78 23.58
CA ASN A 120 -20.81 18.81 23.28
C ASN A 120 -21.25 19.43 24.61
N SER A 121 -20.67 20.55 25.02
CA SER A 121 -21.05 21.24 26.26
C SER A 121 -21.22 22.72 26.01
N LYS A 122 -22.38 23.29 26.34
CA LYS A 122 -22.67 24.74 26.24
C LYS A 122 -21.88 25.62 27.24
N GLY A 123 -20.72 25.17 27.69
CA GLY A 123 -19.83 25.87 28.59
C GLY A 123 -18.46 25.21 28.55
N GLU A 124 -17.41 26.01 28.35
CA GLU A 124 -16.01 25.60 28.48
C GLU A 124 -15.84 24.81 29.78
N SER A 125 -15.38 23.57 29.66
CA SER A 125 -15.09 22.71 30.80
C SER A 125 -13.65 22.25 30.70
N ASP A 126 -12.84 22.64 31.66
CA ASP A 126 -11.48 22.12 31.77
C ASP A 126 -11.57 20.66 32.22
N ILE A 127 -11.18 19.74 31.33
CA ILE A 127 -11.24 18.31 31.56
C ILE A 127 -9.81 17.76 31.59
N ALA A 128 -9.43 17.18 32.72
CA ALA A 128 -8.21 16.39 32.79
C ALA A 128 -8.48 15.05 32.10
N VAL A 129 -7.67 14.69 31.11
CA VAL A 129 -7.74 13.38 30.45
C VAL A 129 -6.43 12.64 30.66
N SER A 130 -6.51 11.35 30.94
CA SER A 130 -5.36 10.47 30.94
C SER A 130 -5.63 9.27 30.06
N ILE A 131 -4.62 8.83 29.31
CA ILE A 131 -4.62 7.57 28.59
C ILE A 131 -3.48 6.70 29.10
N ASP A 132 -3.81 5.48 29.49
CA ASP A 132 -2.97 4.56 30.24
C ASP A 132 -2.32 5.26 31.45
N ASN A 133 -1.00 5.41 31.42
CA ASN A 133 -0.20 6.09 32.45
C ASN A 133 0.20 7.52 32.06
N PHE A 134 -0.24 8.01 30.90
CA PHE A 134 0.03 9.37 30.41
C PHE A 134 -1.14 10.29 30.76
N GLY A 135 -0.89 11.30 31.60
CA GLY A 135 -1.88 12.32 31.94
C GLY A 135 -1.61 13.62 31.18
N PHE A 136 -2.65 14.23 30.63
CA PHE A 136 -2.61 15.56 30.05
C PHE A 136 -3.81 16.38 30.54
N ILE A 137 -3.57 17.64 30.91
CA ILE A 137 -4.64 18.59 31.18
C ILE A 137 -4.82 19.39 29.91
N GLY A 138 -6.01 19.31 29.31
CA GLY A 138 -6.34 20.09 28.14
C GLY A 138 -7.74 20.67 28.22
N ASN A 139 -7.94 21.78 27.53
CA ASN A 139 -9.24 22.38 27.39
C ASN A 139 -10.00 21.57 26.34
N ILE A 140 -11.24 21.19 26.64
CA ILE A 140 -12.15 20.65 25.64
C ILE A 140 -13.22 21.73 25.45
N GLU A 141 -13.10 22.47 24.35
CA GLU A 141 -14.03 23.54 24.02
C GLU A 141 -15.27 22.98 23.31
N ASP A 142 -16.41 23.67 23.45
CA ASP A 142 -17.67 23.31 22.78
C ASP A 142 -17.50 23.31 21.27
N VAL A 143 -17.67 22.15 20.63
CA VAL A 143 -17.55 22.04 19.17
C VAL A 143 -18.87 22.34 18.45
N ASN A 144 -19.75 23.17 19.02
CA ASN A 144 -21.03 23.58 18.42
C ASN A 144 -21.84 22.39 17.84
N SER A 145 -21.83 21.25 18.53
CA SER A 145 -22.53 20.01 18.11
C SER A 145 -22.01 19.32 16.83
N GLN A 146 -20.83 19.65 16.32
CA GLN A 146 -20.20 18.95 15.19
C GLN A 146 -18.96 18.18 15.64
N GLU A 147 -18.80 16.93 15.17
CA GLU A 147 -17.61 16.13 15.43
C GLU A 147 -16.35 16.83 14.87
N PRO A 148 -15.35 17.16 15.70
CA PRO A 148 -14.18 17.91 15.25
C PRO A 148 -13.30 17.09 14.32
N GLU A 149 -12.56 17.77 13.45
CA GLU A 149 -11.43 17.16 12.74
C GLU A 149 -10.22 17.03 13.66
N CYS A 150 -9.45 15.98 13.43
CA CYS A 150 -8.23 15.75 14.18
C CYS A 150 -7.21 16.87 13.96
N GLY A 151 -6.56 17.33 15.02
CA GLY A 151 -5.59 18.42 14.96
C GLY A 151 -6.19 19.81 15.10
N ASN A 152 -7.51 19.94 15.20
CA ASN A 152 -8.12 21.21 15.64
C ASN A 152 -7.80 21.42 17.12
N GLY A 153 -7.10 22.51 17.44
CA GLY A 153 -6.57 22.84 18.78
C GLY A 153 -7.61 23.03 19.90
N PHE A 154 -8.87 22.70 19.64
CA PHE A 154 -10.03 22.77 20.54
C PHE A 154 -10.29 21.45 21.28
N ALA A 155 -9.47 20.42 21.04
CA ALA A 155 -9.62 19.08 21.60
C ALA A 155 -8.29 18.53 22.17
N THR A 156 -8.38 17.83 23.29
CA THR A 156 -7.23 17.13 23.87
C THR A 156 -6.86 15.93 23.01
N THR A 157 -5.71 15.99 22.35
CA THR A 157 -5.24 14.92 21.46
C THR A 157 -4.01 14.23 22.04
N PHE A 158 -4.10 12.91 22.19
CA PHE A 158 -2.97 12.03 22.49
C PHE A 158 -2.49 11.43 21.19
N SER A 159 -1.20 11.57 20.90
CA SER A 159 -0.55 11.00 19.72
C SER A 159 0.53 10.00 20.14
N GLN A 160 1.16 9.38 19.14
CA GLN A 160 2.25 8.42 19.37
C GLN A 160 1.81 7.18 20.18
N LEU A 161 0.53 6.81 20.04
CA LEU A 161 -0.04 5.67 20.73
C LEU A 161 0.19 4.40 19.89
N SER A 162 0.60 3.32 20.55
CA SER A 162 0.69 2.01 19.91
C SER A 162 -0.67 1.57 19.37
N GLU A 163 -0.67 0.71 18.34
CA GLU A 163 -1.92 0.08 17.92
C GLU A 163 -2.39 -0.91 19.00
N GLY A 164 -3.69 -0.90 19.30
CA GLY A 164 -4.30 -1.79 20.29
C GLY A 164 -5.27 -1.08 21.22
N GLU A 165 -5.62 -1.76 22.30
CA GLU A 165 -6.52 -1.24 23.33
C GLU A 165 -5.76 -0.35 24.31
N HIS A 166 -6.31 0.83 24.60
CA HIS A 166 -5.81 1.79 25.56
C HIS A 166 -6.92 2.19 26.53
N THR A 167 -6.59 2.33 27.82
CA THR A 167 -7.57 2.72 28.84
C THR A 167 -7.52 4.23 29.03
N TYR A 168 -8.67 4.91 29.08
CA TYR A 168 -8.71 6.33 29.40
C TYR A 168 -9.51 6.61 30.67
N LYS A 169 -9.15 7.71 31.32
CA LYS A 169 -9.93 8.37 32.37
C LYS A 169 -10.05 9.85 32.03
N ALA A 170 -11.20 10.44 32.30
CA ALA A 170 -11.41 11.86 32.16
C ALA A 170 -12.21 12.39 33.35
N LYS A 171 -11.94 13.63 33.76
CA LYS A 171 -12.59 14.24 34.91
C LYS A 171 -12.70 15.76 34.74
N GLU A 172 -13.86 16.31 35.09
CA GLU A 172 -14.03 17.76 35.22
C GLU A 172 -13.12 18.31 36.33
N ILE A 173 -12.37 19.37 36.03
CA ILE A 173 -11.41 19.96 36.98
C ILE A 173 -12.13 20.85 38.00
N TYR A 174 -13.24 21.48 37.61
CA TYR A 174 -14.00 22.41 38.45
C TYR A 174 -15.42 21.91 38.72
N GLY A 175 -16.01 22.39 39.82
CA GLY A 175 -17.39 22.07 40.22
C GLY A 175 -17.48 21.36 41.56
N ALA A 176 -18.62 21.49 42.23
CA ALA A 176 -18.87 20.86 43.54
C ALA A 176 -19.02 19.34 43.45
N ASN A 177 -19.40 18.81 42.28
CA ASN A 177 -19.54 17.39 41.97
C ASN A 177 -18.99 17.14 40.57
N PRO A 178 -17.66 17.06 40.39
CA PRO A 178 -17.05 16.90 39.08
C PRO A 178 -17.45 15.55 38.47
N LYS A 179 -17.91 15.56 37.22
CA LYS A 179 -18.19 14.34 36.48
C LYS A 179 -16.89 13.62 36.11
N GLU A 180 -17.00 12.30 36.05
CA GLU A 180 -15.90 11.40 35.70
C GLU A 180 -16.34 10.46 34.57
N TRP A 181 -15.41 10.20 33.65
CA TRP A 181 -15.57 9.23 32.57
C TRP A 181 -14.38 8.26 32.60
N ALA A 182 -14.63 7.01 32.24
CA ALA A 182 -13.57 6.04 32.04
C ALA A 182 -14.01 5.02 30.98
N GLY A 183 -13.04 4.38 30.33
CA GLY A 183 -13.32 3.33 29.37
C GLY A 183 -12.08 2.93 28.60
N THR A 184 -12.29 2.24 27.49
CA THR A 184 -11.23 1.85 26.56
C THR A 184 -11.46 2.47 25.19
N VAL A 185 -10.35 2.66 24.47
CA VAL A 185 -10.31 3.05 23.06
C VAL A 185 -9.40 2.10 22.31
N ILE A 186 -9.74 1.79 21.06
CA ILE A 186 -8.90 0.96 20.19
C ILE A 186 -8.20 1.91 19.22
N ILE A 187 -6.89 2.04 19.39
CA ILE A 187 -6.03 2.84 18.53
C ILE A 187 -5.65 2.00 17.31
N THR A 188 -5.82 2.58 16.13
CA THR A 188 -5.34 2.02 14.86
C THR A 188 -4.19 2.87 14.36
N GLY A 189 -3.08 2.23 13.97
CA GLY A 189 -1.88 2.93 13.53
C GLY A 189 -2.15 3.84 12.34
N GLY A 190 -1.72 5.09 12.43
CA GLY A 190 -1.89 6.09 11.37
C GLY A 190 -3.28 6.72 11.30
N LEU A 191 -4.19 6.33 12.19
CA LEU A 191 -5.51 6.94 12.33
C LEU A 191 -5.60 7.77 13.61
N CYS A 192 -6.45 8.79 13.54
CA CYS A 192 -6.88 9.55 14.68
C CYS A 192 -8.30 9.14 15.05
N LEU A 193 -8.45 8.49 16.21
CA LEU A 193 -9.74 8.14 16.78
C LEU A 193 -10.38 9.38 17.41
N LYS A 194 -11.69 9.53 17.26
CA LYS A 194 -12.45 10.63 17.87
C LYS A 194 -13.35 10.06 18.97
N LYS A 195 -13.04 10.40 20.22
CA LYS A 195 -13.78 9.93 21.39
C LYS A 195 -14.62 11.05 21.98
N GLN A 196 -15.93 10.94 21.81
CA GLN A 196 -16.87 11.85 22.46
C GLN A 196 -17.06 11.47 23.94
N LEU A 197 -16.97 12.47 24.82
CA LEU A 197 -17.42 12.40 26.21
C LEU A 197 -18.84 12.95 26.29
N THR A 198 -19.77 12.15 26.80
CA THR A 198 -21.20 12.49 26.87
C THR A 198 -21.64 12.69 28.32
N TYR A 199 -22.54 13.64 28.53
CA TYR A 199 -23.08 13.98 29.86
C TYR A 199 -24.08 12.99 30.44
#